data_AF-A0A520KXR4-F1
#
_entry.id   AF-A0A520KXR4-F1
#
_cell.length_a   1.000
_cell.length_b   1.000
_cell.length_c   1.000
_cell.angle_alpha   90.00
_cell.angle_beta   90.00
_cell.angle_gamma   90.00
#
_symmetry.space_group_name_H-M   'P 1'
#
loop_
_entity.id
_entity.type
_entity.pdbx_description
1 polymer ?
#
loop_
_entity_poly.entity_id
_entity_poly.type
_entity_poly.pdbx_seq_one_letter_code
_entity_poly.pdbx_strand_id
1 'polypeptide(L)'
;MQQIRQQRKRGGSAHGRFHRVFSQDEGTDVIFAFIEGVRGGRRFLDVSKEATRKKPFIVLKGGVTSSGSRAARSHTGSMVGSDEIYDAIFRQSGIARASDESDMIDLIKGFSKSPLPKGRRVAIYTVGGGFGILAADECEKNGLDVIKLPEDIIEELNHFLPPFWSHGNPIDVTASGAAALGGDGSIDERSLKILLESPAIDGIIFMAPTNITSRINRVMPRISVGDIKEMLSTIIETGMLGGASKDQAEKIIELKERYDKPMVGVNPWGESEIEEYRILEEGGIPLYRSTTQAARVLSKLIEYKEYLDKQKFLSDTKV
;
A
#
# COMPACT_ATOMS: atom_id res chain seq x y z
N MET A 1 -15.20 -9.62 7.35
CA MET A 1 -15.44 -10.05 5.95
C MET A 1 -16.80 -10.76 5.86
N GLN A 2 -17.77 -10.20 5.14
CA GLN A 2 -19.03 -10.91 4.83
C GLN A 2 -19.16 -11.09 3.31
N GLN A 3 -19.13 -12.34 2.87
CA GLN A 3 -19.32 -12.74 1.46
C GLN A 3 -20.82 -12.72 1.13
N ILE A 4 -21.25 -11.88 0.19
CA ILE A 4 -22.66 -11.79 -0.20
C ILE A 4 -22.94 -12.82 -1.32
N ARG A 5 -23.53 -13.96 -0.96
CA ARG A 5 -24.26 -14.80 -1.93
C ARG A 5 -25.61 -14.16 -2.21
N GLN A 6 -25.99 -14.06 -3.48
CA GLN A 6 -27.35 -13.68 -3.89
C GLN A 6 -28.37 -14.65 -3.26
N GLN A 7 -28.96 -14.28 -2.11
CA GLN A 7 -30.15 -14.97 -1.65
C GLN A 7 -31.35 -14.47 -2.45
N ARG A 8 -31.82 -15.35 -3.34
CA ARG A 8 -33.16 -15.35 -3.93
C ARG A 8 -34.20 -15.24 -2.81
N LYS A 9 -34.68 -14.04 -2.48
CA LYS A 9 -36.08 -13.76 -2.07
C LYS A 9 -36.26 -12.28 -1.74
N ARG A 10 -37.29 -11.68 -2.34
CA ARG A 10 -37.85 -10.32 -2.15
C ARG A 10 -37.16 -9.15 -2.88
N GLY A 11 -37.54 -8.95 -4.14
CA GLY A 11 -38.11 -7.70 -4.68
C GLY A 11 -37.36 -6.36 -4.59
N GLY A 12 -36.16 -6.28 -4.03
CA GLY A 12 -35.36 -5.06 -4.01
C GLY A 12 -33.87 -5.41 -4.10
N SER A 13 -33.14 -4.79 -5.02
CA SER A 13 -31.71 -5.07 -5.23
C SER A 13 -30.94 -4.94 -3.91
N ALA A 14 -30.43 -6.06 -3.37
CA ALA A 14 -29.69 -6.11 -2.11
C ALA A 14 -28.49 -5.13 -2.09
N HIS A 15 -27.81 -4.98 -3.24
CA HIS A 15 -26.67 -4.09 -3.43
C HIS A 15 -26.92 -2.65 -2.95
N GLY A 16 -28.02 -2.01 -3.37
CA GLY A 16 -28.27 -0.59 -3.07
C GLY A 16 -28.68 -0.27 -1.63
N ARG A 17 -29.04 -1.27 -0.80
CA ARG A 17 -29.30 -1.06 0.64
C ARG A 17 -28.05 -1.29 1.48
N PHE A 18 -27.18 -2.22 1.05
CA PHE A 18 -26.03 -2.68 1.83
C PHE A 18 -24.97 -1.59 1.97
N HIS A 19 -24.46 -1.03 0.88
CA HIS A 19 -23.37 -0.03 0.95
C HIS A 19 -23.81 1.23 1.73
N ARG A 20 -25.10 1.61 1.65
CA ARG A 20 -25.63 2.72 2.45
C ARG A 20 -25.56 2.42 3.95
N VAL A 21 -25.93 1.21 4.38
CA VAL A 21 -25.84 0.80 5.79
C VAL A 21 -24.39 0.84 6.29
N PHE A 22 -23.45 0.22 5.57
CA PHE A 22 -22.04 0.21 5.99
C PHE A 22 -21.36 1.58 5.90
N SER A 23 -21.82 2.45 5.00
CA SER A 23 -21.33 3.83 4.95
C SER A 23 -21.69 4.65 6.19
N GLN A 24 -22.72 4.22 6.95
CA GLN A 24 -23.19 4.89 8.16
C GLN A 24 -22.72 4.21 9.45
N ASP A 25 -22.25 2.96 9.39
CA ASP A 25 -21.77 2.19 10.55
C ASP A 25 -20.38 2.65 11.00
N GLU A 26 -20.25 3.29 12.17
CA GLU A 26 -18.96 3.80 12.67
C GLU A 26 -17.89 2.71 12.84
N GLY A 27 -18.28 1.43 13.01
CA GLY A 27 -17.34 0.30 13.12
C GLY A 27 -16.75 -0.19 11.79
N THR A 28 -17.12 0.42 10.66
CA THR A 28 -16.64 0.05 9.33
C THR A 28 -15.70 1.12 8.76
N ASP A 29 -14.44 0.79 8.49
CA ASP A 29 -13.50 1.72 7.85
C ASP A 29 -13.60 1.69 6.32
N VAL A 30 -13.75 0.49 5.76
CA VAL A 30 -13.68 0.22 4.31
C VAL A 30 -14.84 -0.67 3.87
N ILE A 31 -15.49 -0.30 2.78
CA ILE A 31 -16.54 -1.11 2.15
C ILE A 31 -15.88 -1.96 1.05
N PHE A 32 -16.22 -3.24 0.99
CA PHE A 32 -15.79 -4.13 -0.08
C PHE A 32 -16.99 -4.87 -0.69
N ALA A 33 -16.94 -5.10 -2.01
CA ALA A 33 -17.86 -6.00 -2.70
C ALA A 33 -17.22 -6.77 -3.85
N PHE A 34 -17.54 -8.07 -3.92
CA PHE A 34 -17.41 -8.82 -5.16
C PHE A 34 -18.70 -8.64 -5.99
N ILE A 35 -18.56 -8.21 -7.24
CA ILE A 35 -19.71 -7.92 -8.11
C ILE A 35 -19.60 -8.77 -9.37
N GLU A 36 -20.64 -9.56 -9.67
CA GLU A 36 -20.77 -10.28 -10.95
C GLU A 36 -21.66 -9.51 -11.94
N GLY A 37 -22.64 -8.79 -11.39
CA GLY A 37 -23.57 -7.96 -12.14
C GLY A 37 -24.47 -7.13 -11.22
N VAL A 38 -24.92 -5.99 -11.71
CA VAL A 38 -25.78 -5.04 -10.99
C VAL A 38 -27.12 -4.91 -11.69
N ARG A 39 -28.21 -5.02 -10.92
CA ARG A 39 -29.56 -4.64 -11.39
C ARG A 39 -29.85 -3.21 -10.96
N GLY A 40 -30.33 -2.37 -11.88
CA GLY A 40 -30.64 -0.96 -11.60
C GLY A 40 -29.39 -0.08 -11.51
N GLY A 41 -28.62 -0.01 -12.60
CA GLY A 41 -27.31 0.67 -12.65
C GLY A 41 -27.34 2.13 -12.16
N ARG A 42 -28.42 2.88 -12.43
CA ARG A 42 -28.55 4.26 -11.94
C ARG A 42 -28.58 4.34 -10.42
N ARG A 43 -29.41 3.50 -9.77
CA ARG A 43 -29.48 3.42 -8.32
C ARG A 43 -28.15 2.99 -7.71
N PHE A 44 -27.46 2.04 -8.34
CA PHE A 44 -26.11 1.64 -7.91
C PHE A 44 -25.13 2.81 -7.96
N LEU A 45 -25.08 3.53 -9.09
CA LEU A 45 -24.23 4.71 -9.23
C LEU A 45 -24.51 5.76 -8.14
N ASP A 46 -25.79 6.07 -7.91
CA ASP A 46 -26.20 7.10 -6.94
C ASP A 46 -25.84 6.69 -5.50
N VAL A 47 -26.09 5.44 -5.11
CA VAL A 47 -25.73 4.92 -3.78
C VAL A 47 -24.22 4.79 -3.60
N SER A 48 -23.50 4.35 -4.63
CA SER A 48 -22.05 4.23 -4.58
C SER A 48 -21.39 5.60 -4.39
N LYS A 49 -21.87 6.65 -5.08
CA LYS A 49 -21.41 8.03 -4.87
C LYS A 49 -21.66 8.53 -3.45
N GLU A 50 -22.80 8.17 -2.86
CA GLU A 50 -23.12 8.52 -1.47
C GLU A 50 -22.13 7.82 -0.50
N ALA A 51 -21.86 6.54 -0.73
CA ALA A 51 -20.98 5.74 0.11
C ALA A 51 -19.52 6.20 0.02
N THR A 52 -19.00 6.42 -1.19
CA THR A 52 -17.60 6.81 -1.44
C THR A 52 -17.26 8.23 -1.01
N ARG A 53 -18.25 9.08 -0.71
CA ARG A 53 -18.00 10.37 -0.05
C ARG A 53 -17.70 10.24 1.43
N LYS A 54 -18.07 9.10 2.02
CA LYS A 54 -17.90 8.83 3.44
C LYS A 54 -16.74 7.88 3.68
N LYS A 55 -16.64 6.81 2.88
CA LYS A 55 -15.71 5.71 3.11
C LYS A 55 -15.20 5.12 1.80
N PRO A 56 -13.94 4.65 1.76
CA PRO A 56 -13.42 3.91 0.63
C PRO A 56 -14.33 2.72 0.29
N PHE A 57 -14.65 2.57 -1.00
CA PHE A 57 -15.42 1.44 -1.49
C PHE A 57 -14.62 0.71 -2.56
N ILE A 58 -14.19 -0.51 -2.23
CA ILE A 58 -13.42 -1.39 -3.09
C ILE A 58 -14.35 -2.40 -3.79
N VAL A 59 -14.16 -2.59 -5.09
CA VAL A 59 -14.90 -3.61 -5.86
C VAL A 59 -13.96 -4.54 -6.60
N LEU A 60 -14.17 -5.84 -6.42
CA LEU A 60 -13.62 -6.89 -7.28
C LEU A 60 -14.71 -7.33 -8.28
N LYS A 61 -14.47 -7.13 -9.58
CA LYS A 61 -15.46 -7.43 -10.64
C LYS A 61 -15.21 -8.81 -11.22
N GLY A 62 -16.17 -9.72 -11.06
CA GLY A 62 -16.18 -11.01 -11.75
C GLY A 62 -16.70 -10.90 -13.18
N GLY A 63 -16.27 -11.78 -14.07
CA GLY A 63 -16.79 -11.86 -15.45
C GLY A 63 -16.32 -10.74 -16.38
N VAL A 64 -15.05 -10.33 -16.24
CA VAL A 64 -14.40 -9.30 -17.08
C VAL A 64 -13.98 -9.82 -18.46
N THR A 65 -13.79 -11.14 -18.60
CA THR A 65 -13.44 -11.79 -19.86
C THR A 65 -14.67 -12.42 -20.53
N SER A 66 -14.56 -12.78 -21.81
CA SER A 66 -15.67 -13.46 -22.53
C SER A 66 -16.09 -14.76 -21.83
N SER A 67 -15.13 -15.57 -21.40
CA SER A 67 -15.37 -16.83 -20.68
C SER A 67 -15.93 -16.59 -19.28
N GLY A 68 -15.38 -15.64 -18.52
CA GLY A 68 -15.90 -15.28 -17.21
C GLY A 68 -17.32 -14.72 -17.27
N SER A 69 -17.60 -13.87 -18.27
CA SER A 69 -18.93 -13.31 -18.52
C SER A 69 -19.94 -14.41 -18.85
N ARG A 70 -19.58 -15.38 -19.71
CA ARG A 70 -20.42 -16.57 -19.95
C ARG A 70 -20.71 -17.34 -18.66
N ALA A 71 -19.68 -17.61 -17.86
CA ALA A 71 -19.84 -18.31 -16.59
C ALA A 71 -20.76 -17.54 -15.62
N ALA A 72 -20.54 -16.24 -15.44
CA ALA A 72 -21.36 -15.39 -14.57
C ALA A 72 -22.81 -15.26 -15.05
N ARG A 73 -23.05 -15.21 -16.37
CA ARG A 73 -24.42 -15.25 -16.94
C ARG A 73 -25.14 -16.53 -16.59
N SER A 74 -24.49 -17.68 -16.77
CA SER A 74 -25.05 -18.99 -16.41
C SER A 74 -25.27 -19.12 -14.90
N HIS A 75 -24.37 -18.56 -14.09
CA HIS A 75 -24.45 -18.61 -12.63
C HIS A 75 -25.59 -17.77 -12.06
N THR A 76 -25.73 -16.53 -12.54
CA THR A 76 -26.68 -15.55 -11.98
C THR A 76 -28.01 -15.49 -12.71
N GLY A 77 -28.09 -16.07 -13.91
CA GLY A 77 -29.24 -15.94 -14.82
C GLY A 77 -29.52 -14.49 -15.22
N SER A 78 -28.52 -13.61 -15.16
CA SER A 78 -28.65 -12.19 -15.46
C SER A 78 -27.63 -11.72 -16.48
N MET A 79 -27.96 -10.65 -17.21
CA MET A 79 -27.06 -10.06 -18.19
C MET A 79 -25.86 -9.44 -17.47
N VAL A 80 -24.66 -9.91 -17.81
CA VAL A 80 -23.40 -9.30 -17.37
C VAL A 80 -23.12 -8.14 -18.32
N GLY A 81 -23.16 -6.91 -17.79
CA GLY A 81 -22.84 -5.71 -18.57
C GLY A 81 -21.38 -5.67 -19.01
N SER A 82 -21.07 -4.82 -20.00
CA SER A 82 -19.70 -4.64 -20.50
C SER A 82 -18.78 -4.15 -19.40
N ASP A 83 -17.54 -4.63 -19.40
CA ASP A 83 -16.56 -4.30 -18.36
C ASP A 83 -16.16 -2.83 -18.42
N GLU A 84 -16.09 -2.27 -19.63
CA GLU A 84 -15.79 -0.86 -19.89
C GLU A 84 -16.85 0.07 -19.27
N ILE A 85 -18.12 -0.35 -19.28
CA ILE A 85 -19.20 0.40 -18.63
C ILE A 85 -19.05 0.35 -17.10
N TYR A 86 -18.70 -0.81 -16.53
CA TYR A 86 -18.43 -0.92 -15.10
C TYR A 86 -17.24 -0.06 -14.68
N ASP A 87 -16.18 -0.06 -15.48
CA ASP A 87 -14.99 0.76 -15.23
C ASP A 87 -15.33 2.25 -15.19
N ALA A 88 -16.10 2.72 -16.17
CA ALA A 88 -16.59 4.09 -16.20
C ALA A 88 -17.47 4.43 -14.98
N ILE A 89 -18.35 3.52 -14.57
CA ILE A 89 -19.19 3.69 -13.37
C ILE A 89 -18.33 3.79 -12.11
N PHE A 90 -17.35 2.89 -11.94
CA PHE A 90 -16.47 2.87 -10.76
C PHE A 90 -15.68 4.17 -10.66
N ARG A 91 -15.05 4.61 -11.76
CA ARG A 91 -14.34 5.89 -11.81
C ARG A 91 -15.23 7.09 -11.51
N GLN A 92 -16.45 7.12 -12.05
CA GLN A 92 -17.41 8.21 -11.79
C GLN A 92 -17.96 8.22 -10.36
N SER A 93 -17.89 7.09 -9.66
CA SER A 93 -18.39 6.95 -8.29
C SER A 93 -17.28 6.92 -7.25
N GLY A 94 -16.01 7.05 -7.61
CA GLY A 94 -14.90 6.98 -6.66
C GLY A 94 -14.70 5.58 -6.06
N ILE A 95 -15.19 4.54 -6.74
CA ILE A 95 -14.95 3.15 -6.33
C ILE A 95 -13.52 2.76 -6.73
N ALA A 96 -12.77 2.23 -5.77
CA ALA A 96 -11.47 1.63 -6.02
C ALA A 96 -11.66 0.22 -6.60
N ARG A 97 -11.39 0.06 -7.90
CA ARG A 97 -11.44 -1.25 -8.55
C ARG A 97 -10.20 -2.07 -8.19
N ALA A 98 -10.41 -3.29 -7.71
CA ALA A 98 -9.38 -4.31 -7.53
C ALA A 98 -9.24 -5.17 -8.80
N SER A 99 -8.03 -5.52 -9.19
CA SER A 99 -7.74 -6.40 -10.35
C SER A 99 -8.01 -7.88 -10.06
N ASP A 100 -7.70 -8.30 -8.84
CA ASP A 100 -7.73 -9.68 -8.38
C ASP A 100 -7.90 -9.72 -6.85
N GLU A 101 -7.92 -10.94 -6.29
CA GLU A 101 -8.08 -11.17 -4.86
C GLU A 101 -6.92 -10.62 -4.02
N SER A 102 -5.70 -10.60 -4.55
CA SER A 102 -4.53 -10.04 -3.84
C SER A 102 -4.62 -8.52 -3.79
N ASP A 103 -4.85 -7.86 -4.94
CA ASP A 103 -5.02 -6.40 -5.02
C ASP A 103 -6.17 -5.96 -4.11
N MET A 104 -7.26 -6.73 -4.04
CA MET A 104 -8.36 -6.47 -3.12
C MET A 104 -7.91 -6.44 -1.64
N ILE A 105 -7.16 -7.44 -1.19
CA ILE A 105 -6.69 -7.51 0.21
C ILE A 105 -5.70 -6.37 0.48
N ASP A 106 -4.81 -6.10 -0.47
CA ASP A 106 -3.81 -5.04 -0.37
C ASP A 106 -4.45 -3.65 -0.28
N LEU A 107 -5.50 -3.39 -1.07
CA LEU A 107 -6.28 -2.16 -1.02
C LEU A 107 -7.06 -2.04 0.30
N ILE A 108 -7.69 -3.11 0.78
CA ILE A 108 -8.38 -3.09 2.09
C ILE A 108 -7.38 -2.70 3.19
N LYS A 109 -6.22 -3.36 3.22
CA LYS A 109 -5.14 -3.05 4.18
C LYS A 109 -4.68 -1.60 4.07
N GLY A 110 -4.45 -1.11 2.85
CA GLY A 110 -4.01 0.26 2.58
C GLY A 110 -5.00 1.30 3.10
N PHE A 111 -6.26 1.20 2.69
CA PHE A 111 -7.32 2.12 3.09
C PHE A 111 -7.67 2.06 4.58
N SER A 112 -7.48 0.90 5.24
CA SER A 112 -7.74 0.76 6.68
C SER A 112 -6.60 1.26 7.57
N LYS A 113 -5.36 1.32 7.06
CA LYS A 113 -4.17 1.56 7.88
C LYS A 113 -3.42 2.85 7.54
N SER A 114 -3.71 3.46 6.39
CA SER A 114 -3.00 4.65 5.92
C SER A 114 -3.91 5.87 5.86
N PRO A 115 -3.42 7.07 6.21
CA PRO A 115 -4.10 8.31 5.85
C PRO A 115 -4.07 8.53 4.33
N LEU A 116 -4.91 9.43 3.86
CA LEU A 116 -4.92 9.79 2.44
C LEU A 116 -3.78 10.79 2.13
N PRO A 117 -2.95 10.53 1.12
CA PRO A 117 -1.88 11.45 0.72
C PRO A 117 -2.47 12.78 0.22
N LYS A 118 -1.72 13.88 0.40
CA LYS A 118 -2.13 15.21 -0.07
C LYS A 118 -1.85 15.44 -1.56
N GLY A 119 -1.03 14.60 -2.16
CA GLY A 119 -0.59 14.71 -3.54
C GLY A 119 0.11 13.42 -3.99
N ARG A 120 0.74 13.47 -5.17
CA ARG A 120 1.32 12.29 -5.83
C ARG A 120 2.83 12.16 -5.59
N ARG A 121 3.46 13.05 -4.81
CA ARG A 121 4.92 13.10 -4.63
C ARG A 121 5.37 12.07 -3.61
N VAL A 122 6.18 11.11 -4.04
CA VAL A 122 6.60 9.96 -3.23
C VAL A 122 8.11 9.99 -3.00
N ALA A 123 8.53 9.79 -1.76
CA ALA A 123 9.90 9.46 -1.43
C ALA A 123 10.07 7.95 -1.28
N ILE A 124 11.19 7.42 -1.78
CA ILE A 124 11.53 6.01 -1.67
C ILE A 124 12.75 5.87 -0.77
N TYR A 125 12.64 5.11 0.32
CA TYR A 125 13.75 4.81 1.23
C TYR A 125 14.17 3.34 1.12
N THR A 126 15.47 3.06 0.99
CA THR A 126 15.97 1.70 0.79
C THR A 126 17.40 1.48 1.27
N VAL A 127 17.74 0.20 1.48
CA VAL A 127 19.07 -0.31 1.82
C VAL A 127 19.69 -1.05 0.61
N GLY A 128 19.05 -1.02 -0.56
CA GLY A 128 19.63 -1.56 -1.79
C GLY A 128 19.05 -1.00 -3.08
N GLY A 129 19.93 -0.54 -3.96
CA GLY A 129 19.57 0.17 -5.20
C GLY A 129 18.63 -0.59 -6.14
N GLY A 130 18.71 -1.91 -6.22
CA GLY A 130 17.79 -2.71 -7.05
C GLY A 130 16.33 -2.55 -6.62
N PHE A 131 16.06 -2.47 -5.32
CA PHE A 131 14.73 -2.16 -4.80
C PHE A 131 14.32 -0.74 -5.17
N GLY A 132 15.23 0.23 -5.00
CA GLY A 132 14.97 1.63 -5.32
C GLY A 132 14.53 1.81 -6.77
N ILE A 133 15.24 1.17 -7.71
CA ILE A 133 14.91 1.20 -9.15
C ILE A 133 13.50 0.64 -9.38
N LEU A 134 13.21 -0.57 -8.86
CA LEU A 134 11.90 -1.19 -9.03
C LEU A 134 10.78 -0.39 -8.35
N ALA A 135 11.04 0.26 -7.22
CA ALA A 135 10.06 1.12 -6.57
C ALA A 135 9.79 2.38 -7.39
N ALA A 136 10.81 2.99 -7.98
CA ALA A 136 10.67 4.18 -8.81
C ALA A 136 9.87 3.87 -10.09
N ASP A 137 10.22 2.79 -10.81
CA ASP A 137 9.50 2.34 -11.99
C ASP A 137 8.02 2.09 -11.70
N GLU A 138 7.72 1.40 -10.59
CA GLU A 138 6.34 1.08 -10.23
C GLU A 138 5.57 2.32 -9.75
N CYS A 139 6.23 3.30 -9.12
CA CYS A 139 5.62 4.60 -8.82
C CYS A 139 5.18 5.30 -10.11
N GLU A 140 6.09 5.47 -11.07
CA GLU A 140 5.78 6.18 -12.32
C GLU A 140 4.71 5.46 -13.15
N LYS A 141 4.75 4.12 -13.24
CA LYS A 141 3.70 3.31 -13.93
C LYS A 141 2.31 3.50 -13.32
N ASN A 142 2.23 3.80 -12.03
CA ASN A 142 0.98 4.09 -11.32
C ASN A 142 0.71 5.61 -11.23
N GLY A 143 1.48 6.44 -11.94
CA GLY A 143 1.32 7.89 -11.98
C GLY A 143 1.66 8.58 -10.66
N LEU A 144 2.53 8.01 -9.84
CA LEU A 144 3.12 8.67 -8.67
C LEU A 144 4.41 9.39 -9.11
N ASP A 145 4.71 10.52 -8.47
CA ASP A 145 5.83 11.38 -8.83
C ASP A 145 7.03 11.11 -7.92
N VAL A 146 8.08 10.48 -8.46
CA VAL A 146 9.37 10.32 -7.79
C VAL A 146 10.17 11.60 -7.99
N ILE A 147 9.90 12.60 -7.16
CA ILE A 147 10.48 13.93 -7.35
C ILE A 147 11.98 13.93 -7.04
N LYS A 148 12.73 14.83 -7.68
CA LYS A 148 14.06 15.22 -7.20
C LYS A 148 13.91 15.75 -5.78
N LEU A 149 14.74 15.25 -4.86
CA LEU A 149 14.72 15.75 -3.49
C LEU A 149 15.09 17.23 -3.46
N PRO A 150 14.34 18.05 -2.70
CA PRO A 150 14.76 19.38 -2.32
C PRO A 150 16.15 19.38 -1.67
N GLU A 151 16.91 20.45 -1.89
CA GLU A 151 18.29 20.57 -1.40
C GLU A 151 18.36 20.53 0.13
N ASP A 152 17.38 21.11 0.83
CA ASP A 152 17.28 21.07 2.29
C ASP A 152 17.13 19.64 2.83
N ILE A 153 16.41 18.76 2.13
CA ILE A 153 16.35 17.34 2.50
C ILE A 153 17.71 16.67 2.30
N ILE A 154 18.38 16.95 1.18
CA ILE A 154 19.70 16.37 0.87
C ILE A 154 20.73 16.80 1.91
N GLU A 155 20.76 18.08 2.27
CA GLU A 155 21.64 18.65 3.29
C GLU A 155 21.42 18.00 4.67
N GLU A 156 20.17 17.85 5.11
CA GLU A 156 19.86 17.19 6.38
C GLU A 156 20.26 15.71 6.40
N LEU A 157 20.04 15.00 5.31
CA LEU A 157 20.47 13.60 5.17
C LEU A 157 22.00 13.47 5.18
N ASN A 158 22.72 14.41 4.55
CA ASN A 158 24.19 14.43 4.51
C ASN A 158 24.85 14.55 5.89
N HIS A 159 24.14 15.07 6.90
CA HIS A 159 24.68 15.19 8.26
C HIS A 159 24.94 13.86 8.95
N PHE A 160 24.26 12.78 8.54
CA PHE A 160 24.36 11.48 9.23
C PHE A 160 24.38 10.28 8.30
N LEU A 161 23.98 10.40 7.03
CA LEU A 161 24.11 9.33 6.06
C LEU A 161 25.57 9.15 5.62
N PRO A 162 25.97 7.93 5.21
CA PRO A 162 27.31 7.70 4.67
C PRO A 162 27.54 8.56 3.41
N PRO A 163 28.72 9.13 3.18
CA PRO A 163 28.98 10.02 2.04
C PRO A 163 28.64 9.45 0.65
N PHE A 164 28.55 8.13 0.54
CA PHE A 164 28.27 7.37 -0.68
C PHE A 164 26.80 6.93 -0.84
N TRP A 165 25.87 7.45 -0.03
CA TRP A 165 24.43 7.27 -0.31
C TRP A 165 24.05 7.88 -1.66
N SER A 166 22.84 7.60 -2.17
CA SER A 166 22.46 7.96 -3.55
C SER A 166 22.37 9.46 -3.88
N HIS A 167 22.30 10.35 -2.87
CA HIS A 167 22.06 11.80 -3.04
C HIS A 167 20.84 12.15 -3.90
N GLY A 168 19.78 11.33 -3.81
CA GLY A 168 18.59 11.48 -4.64
C GLY A 168 17.38 10.73 -4.12
N ASN A 169 16.35 10.63 -4.98
CA ASN A 169 15.16 9.82 -4.76
C ASN A 169 15.15 8.73 -5.84
N PRO A 170 15.41 7.45 -5.51
CA PRO A 170 15.41 6.85 -4.17
C PRO A 170 16.57 7.23 -3.25
N ILE A 171 16.30 7.30 -1.94
CA ILE A 171 17.30 7.38 -0.86
C ILE A 171 17.83 5.97 -0.62
N ASP A 172 19.00 5.66 -1.17
CA ASP A 172 19.69 4.37 -0.96
C ASP A 172 20.90 4.57 -0.05
N VAL A 173 20.80 4.04 1.17
CA VAL A 173 21.89 4.09 2.17
C VAL A 173 22.91 2.97 1.98
N THR A 174 22.65 2.03 1.06
CA THR A 174 23.40 0.79 0.81
C THR A 174 23.49 -0.15 2.03
N ALA A 175 23.64 -1.46 1.78
CA ALA A 175 23.82 -2.43 2.85
C ALA A 175 25.07 -2.16 3.71
N SER A 176 26.17 -1.77 3.07
CA SER A 176 27.43 -1.42 3.74
C SER A 176 27.31 -0.13 4.54
N GLY A 177 26.52 0.83 4.10
CA GLY A 177 26.26 2.07 4.84
C GLY A 177 25.36 1.87 6.06
N ALA A 178 24.30 1.07 5.94
CA ALA A 178 23.46 0.66 7.07
C ALA A 178 24.26 -0.10 8.14
N ALA A 179 25.22 -0.92 7.70
CA ALA A 179 26.12 -1.66 8.57
C ALA A 179 27.19 -0.80 9.27
N ALA A 180 27.84 0.09 8.52
CA ALA A 180 28.99 0.86 9.00
C ALA A 180 28.64 1.88 10.09
N LEU A 181 27.37 2.28 10.18
CA LEU A 181 26.91 3.33 11.09
C LEU A 181 26.14 2.81 12.32
N GLY A 182 26.35 1.54 12.68
CA GLY A 182 26.01 1.04 14.01
C GLY A 182 24.80 0.12 14.10
N GLY A 183 24.08 -0.13 12.99
CA GLY A 183 23.03 -1.17 12.91
C GLY A 183 21.90 -1.06 13.94
N ASP A 184 21.80 0.05 14.67
CA ASP A 184 20.83 0.31 15.74
C ASP A 184 19.47 0.78 15.19
N GLY A 185 19.38 0.95 13.88
CA GLY A 185 18.18 1.36 13.16
C GLY A 185 17.86 2.86 13.23
N SER A 186 18.70 3.66 13.88
CA SER A 186 18.50 5.11 14.06
C SER A 186 18.52 5.89 12.74
N ILE A 187 19.23 5.37 11.73
CA ILE A 187 19.29 5.99 10.39
C ILE A 187 17.96 5.89 9.67
N ASP A 188 17.32 4.70 9.72
CA ASP A 188 16.03 4.50 9.08
C ASP A 188 15.00 5.44 9.71
N GLU A 189 14.95 5.49 11.05
CA GLU A 189 14.06 6.39 11.80
C GLU A 189 14.28 7.86 11.43
N ARG A 190 15.52 8.36 11.49
CA ARG A 190 15.85 9.76 11.18
C ARG A 190 15.54 10.11 9.73
N SER A 191 15.86 9.22 8.79
CA SER A 191 15.59 9.43 7.37
C SER A 191 14.08 9.49 7.12
N LEU A 192 13.32 8.53 7.64
CA LEU A 192 11.86 8.53 7.51
C LEU A 192 11.23 9.77 8.17
N LYS A 193 11.73 10.20 9.33
CA LYS A 193 11.28 11.42 9.99
C LYS A 193 11.46 12.67 9.11
N ILE A 194 12.63 12.86 8.52
CA ILE A 194 12.91 14.01 7.62
C ILE A 194 11.93 14.01 6.43
N LEU A 195 11.70 12.84 5.83
CA LEU A 195 10.76 12.69 4.70
C LEU A 195 9.31 12.95 5.13
N LEU A 196 8.90 12.47 6.30
CA LEU A 196 7.56 12.71 6.86
C LEU A 196 7.34 14.18 7.23
N GLU A 197 8.37 14.91 7.66
CA GLU A 197 8.30 16.34 7.98
C GLU A 197 8.20 17.23 6.73
N SER A 198 8.86 16.84 5.63
CA SER A 198 8.96 17.72 4.47
C SER A 198 7.62 17.94 3.76
N PRO A 199 7.15 19.19 3.56
CA PRO A 199 5.94 19.46 2.78
C PRO A 199 6.10 19.14 1.28
N ALA A 200 7.31 18.79 0.83
CA ALA A 200 7.58 18.35 -0.54
C ALA A 200 7.15 16.91 -0.83
N ILE A 201 6.94 16.09 0.21
CA ILE A 201 6.64 14.65 0.12
C ILE A 201 5.23 14.39 0.65
N ASP A 202 4.43 13.68 -0.14
CA ASP A 202 3.03 13.36 0.18
C ASP A 202 2.83 11.90 0.62
N GLY A 203 3.79 11.02 0.34
CA GLY A 203 3.79 9.63 0.77
C GLY A 203 5.18 8.99 0.70
N ILE A 204 5.37 7.88 1.41
CA ILE A 204 6.66 7.17 1.48
C ILE A 204 6.47 5.69 1.15
N ILE A 205 7.35 5.17 0.29
CA ILE A 205 7.58 3.73 0.14
C ILE A 205 8.94 3.42 0.76
N PHE A 206 9.00 2.45 1.66
CA PHE A 206 10.27 2.04 2.25
C PHE A 206 10.48 0.53 2.23
N MET A 207 11.72 0.10 2.10
CA MET A 207 12.07 -1.30 2.37
C MET A 207 11.94 -1.54 3.88
N ALA A 208 11.07 -2.46 4.28
CA ALA A 208 10.89 -2.77 5.69
C ALA A 208 12.19 -3.38 6.25
N PRO A 209 12.68 -2.88 7.40
CA PRO A 209 13.96 -3.32 7.92
C PRO A 209 13.80 -4.75 8.49
N THR A 210 14.85 -5.57 8.35
CA THR A 210 14.86 -6.96 8.82
C THR A 210 16.12 -7.26 9.61
N ASN A 211 16.01 -8.07 10.65
CA ASN A 211 17.19 -8.57 11.35
C ASN A 211 17.91 -9.68 10.59
N ILE A 212 19.25 -9.66 10.60
CA ILE A 212 20.10 -10.74 10.13
C ILE A 212 19.76 -12.07 10.81
N THR A 213 19.41 -12.06 12.10
CA THR A 213 19.03 -13.27 12.85
C THR A 213 17.74 -13.86 12.30
N SER A 214 16.74 -13.02 12.05
CA SER A 214 15.48 -13.41 11.39
C SER A 214 15.72 -13.94 9.97
N ARG A 215 16.69 -13.37 9.24
CA ARG A 215 17.12 -13.88 7.92
C ARG A 215 17.80 -15.25 8.04
N ILE A 216 18.79 -15.38 8.92
CA ILE A 216 19.54 -16.62 9.16
C ILE A 216 18.59 -17.73 9.58
N ASN A 217 17.73 -17.51 10.58
CA ASN A 217 16.79 -18.53 11.07
C ASN A 217 15.86 -19.07 9.99
N ARG A 218 15.51 -18.23 9.01
CA ARG A 218 14.67 -18.63 7.88
C ARG A 218 15.41 -19.49 6.86
N VAL A 219 16.69 -19.19 6.59
CA VAL A 219 17.46 -19.91 5.56
C VAL A 219 18.20 -21.11 6.15
N MET A 220 18.57 -21.09 7.44
CA MET A 220 19.30 -22.17 8.15
C MET A 220 18.71 -23.57 7.93
N PRO A 221 17.38 -23.80 8.00
CA PRO A 221 16.80 -25.12 7.76
C PRO A 221 17.00 -25.65 6.32
N ARG A 222 17.49 -24.81 5.40
CA ARG A 222 17.58 -25.09 3.95
C ARG A 222 19.02 -25.12 3.44
N ILE A 223 20.03 -24.92 4.30
CA ILE A 223 21.44 -24.75 3.91
C ILE A 223 22.30 -25.88 4.52
N SER A 224 23.37 -26.32 3.82
CA SER A 224 24.32 -27.30 4.35
C SER A 224 25.35 -26.65 5.30
N VAL A 225 25.95 -27.44 6.21
CA VAL A 225 26.92 -26.93 7.21
C VAL A 225 28.15 -26.25 6.58
N GLY A 226 28.53 -26.63 5.34
CA GLY A 226 29.65 -26.01 4.62
C GLY A 226 29.36 -24.57 4.17
N ASP A 227 28.13 -24.33 3.72
CA ASP A 227 27.67 -23.03 3.21
C ASP A 227 27.44 -22.01 4.35
N ILE A 228 27.24 -22.48 5.59
CA ILE A 228 27.11 -21.62 6.78
C ILE A 228 28.38 -20.79 6.98
N LYS A 229 29.56 -21.35 6.69
CA LYS A 229 30.83 -20.66 6.90
C LYS A 229 31.04 -19.53 5.89
N GLU A 230 30.69 -19.75 4.62
CA GLU A 230 30.69 -18.72 3.57
C GLU A 230 29.60 -17.65 3.82
N MET A 231 28.44 -18.06 4.29
CA MET A 231 27.36 -17.14 4.65
C MET A 231 27.79 -16.24 5.82
N LEU A 232 28.40 -16.79 6.87
CA LEU A 232 28.90 -16.02 8.00
C LEU A 232 30.05 -15.08 7.62
N SER A 233 30.99 -15.51 6.78
CA SER A 233 32.05 -14.61 6.28
C SER A 233 31.47 -13.50 5.43
N THR A 234 30.49 -13.80 4.56
CA THR A 234 29.78 -12.77 3.77
C THR A 234 29.07 -11.79 4.68
N ILE A 235 28.38 -12.25 5.73
CA ILE A 235 27.67 -11.40 6.69
C ILE A 235 28.63 -10.46 7.44
N ILE A 236 29.81 -10.96 7.83
CA ILE A 236 30.85 -10.18 8.49
C ILE A 236 31.46 -9.16 7.50
N GLU A 237 31.81 -9.58 6.29
CA GLU A 237 32.46 -8.74 5.26
C GLU A 237 31.52 -7.65 4.71
N THR A 238 30.23 -7.95 4.56
CA THR A 238 29.23 -6.99 4.07
C THR A 238 28.67 -6.11 5.18
N GLY A 239 29.04 -6.39 6.44
CA GLY A 239 28.53 -5.68 7.61
C GLY A 239 27.05 -5.96 7.91
N MET A 240 26.45 -6.98 7.29
CA MET A 240 25.05 -7.36 7.50
C MET A 240 24.74 -7.87 8.93
N LEU A 241 25.65 -7.74 9.90
CA LEU A 241 25.41 -8.03 11.32
C LEU A 241 24.39 -7.07 11.97
N GLY A 242 24.08 -5.94 11.33
CA GLY A 242 23.01 -5.02 11.74
C GLY A 242 21.63 -5.56 11.36
N GLY A 243 20.66 -5.33 12.22
CA GLY A 243 19.33 -5.91 12.05
C GLY A 243 18.26 -5.11 12.76
N ALA A 244 17.08 -5.06 12.16
CA ALA A 244 15.94 -4.41 12.79
C ALA A 244 15.68 -5.01 14.17
N SER A 245 15.70 -4.17 15.19
CA SER A 245 15.28 -4.56 16.53
C SER A 245 13.78 -4.29 16.66
N LYS A 246 13.15 -4.93 17.65
CA LYS A 246 11.81 -4.54 18.10
C LYS A 246 11.71 -3.03 18.37
N ASP A 247 12.75 -2.46 18.99
CA ASP A 247 12.86 -1.03 19.27
C ASP A 247 12.82 -0.19 17.99
N GLN A 248 13.48 -0.63 16.92
CA GLN A 248 13.42 0.04 15.61
C GLN A 248 12.00 0.02 15.03
N ALA A 249 11.31 -1.13 15.06
CA ALA A 249 9.95 -1.23 14.56
C ALA A 249 8.99 -0.32 15.36
N GLU A 250 9.15 -0.25 16.68
CA GLU A 250 8.39 0.64 17.57
C GLU A 250 8.61 2.13 17.22
N LYS A 251 9.84 2.55 16.99
CA LYS A 251 10.16 3.92 16.56
C LYS A 251 9.51 4.30 15.23
N ILE A 252 9.49 3.39 14.26
CA ILE A 252 8.81 3.64 12.97
C ILE A 252 7.29 3.78 13.19
N ILE A 253 6.71 3.01 14.10
CA ILE A 253 5.29 3.12 14.48
C ILE A 253 5.01 4.49 15.12
N GLU A 254 5.86 4.97 16.03
CA GLU A 254 5.74 6.30 16.63
C GLU A 254 5.74 7.43 15.59
N LEU A 255 6.57 7.31 14.54
CA LEU A 255 6.56 8.26 13.43
C LEU A 255 5.21 8.26 12.71
N LYS A 256 4.66 7.07 12.40
CA LYS A 256 3.35 6.93 11.76
C LYS A 256 2.22 7.56 12.60
N GLU A 257 2.31 7.51 13.92
CA GLU A 257 1.30 8.14 14.80
C GLU A 257 1.43 9.67 14.85
N ARG A 258 2.63 10.20 14.63
CA ARG A 258 2.92 11.63 14.67
C ARG A 258 2.58 12.38 13.38
N TYR A 259 2.71 11.72 12.22
CA TYR A 259 2.57 12.37 10.91
C TYR A 259 1.38 11.84 10.10
N ASP A 260 0.57 12.76 9.59
CA ASP A 260 -0.59 12.46 8.73
C ASP A 260 -0.16 12.30 7.25
N LYS A 261 0.70 11.31 6.98
CA LYS A 261 1.14 10.92 5.64
C LYS A 261 1.21 9.40 5.51
N PRO A 262 0.79 8.81 4.38
CA PRO A 262 0.91 7.38 4.18
C PRO A 262 2.37 6.96 4.10
N MET A 263 2.72 5.96 4.89
CA MET A 263 4.02 5.28 4.86
C MET A 263 3.75 3.79 4.67
N VAL A 264 4.15 3.25 3.51
CA VAL A 264 3.91 1.86 3.15
C VAL A 264 5.24 1.11 3.06
N GLY A 265 5.33 -0.02 3.77
CA GLY A 265 6.53 -0.83 3.78
C GLY A 265 6.47 -1.92 2.73
N VAL A 266 7.62 -2.34 2.23
CA VAL A 266 7.75 -3.53 1.39
C VAL A 266 8.62 -4.55 2.09
N ASN A 267 8.05 -5.74 2.26
CA ASN A 267 8.71 -6.96 2.69
C ASN A 267 8.85 -7.89 1.47
N PRO A 268 9.98 -7.85 0.74
CA PRO A 268 10.20 -8.71 -0.43
C PRO A 268 10.30 -10.21 -0.09
N TRP A 269 10.29 -10.58 1.19
CA TRP A 269 10.48 -11.95 1.64
C TRP A 269 9.17 -12.65 2.03
N GLY A 270 8.00 -12.01 2.07
CA GLY A 270 6.71 -12.67 2.34
C GLY A 270 6.43 -12.97 3.82
N GLU A 271 5.37 -13.74 4.10
CA GLU A 271 4.65 -13.75 5.40
C GLU A 271 5.36 -14.34 6.64
N SER A 272 5.12 -13.61 7.73
CA SER A 272 4.79 -13.95 9.14
C SER A 272 5.79 -14.50 10.16
N GLU A 273 6.92 -15.11 9.79
CA GLU A 273 7.87 -15.58 10.82
C GLU A 273 8.92 -14.54 11.25
N ILE A 274 8.92 -13.38 10.61
CA ILE A 274 9.83 -12.28 10.93
C ILE A 274 9.11 -11.35 11.91
N GLU A 275 9.58 -11.36 13.15
CA GLU A 275 8.96 -10.66 14.28
C GLU A 275 8.77 -9.16 14.00
N GLU A 276 9.76 -8.53 13.36
CA GLU A 276 9.76 -7.09 13.10
C GLU A 276 8.66 -6.67 12.12
N TYR A 277 8.36 -7.53 11.14
CA TYR A 277 7.25 -7.29 10.21
C TYR A 277 5.91 -7.40 10.90
N ARG A 278 5.77 -8.38 11.79
CA ARG A 278 4.56 -8.53 12.60
C ARG A 278 4.36 -7.31 13.50
N ILE A 279 5.41 -6.79 14.12
CA ILE A 279 5.35 -5.57 14.93
C ILE A 279 4.88 -4.38 14.09
N LEU A 280 5.49 -4.16 12.91
CA LEU A 280 5.09 -3.07 12.01
C LEU A 280 3.61 -3.19 11.57
N GLU A 281 3.17 -4.38 11.16
CA GLU A 281 1.78 -4.59 10.72
C GLU A 281 0.77 -4.46 11.87
N GLU A 282 1.08 -5.00 13.06
CA GLU A 282 0.26 -4.84 14.26
C GLU A 282 0.20 -3.36 14.71
N GLY A 283 1.30 -2.62 14.56
CA GLY A 283 1.39 -1.17 14.76
C GLY A 283 0.70 -0.33 13.68
N GLY A 284 0.11 -0.98 12.67
CA GLY A 284 -0.70 -0.33 11.64
C GLY A 284 0.11 0.25 10.49
N ILE A 285 1.34 -0.22 10.27
CA ILE A 285 2.11 0.09 9.06
C ILE A 285 1.86 -1.03 8.04
N PRO A 286 1.19 -0.74 6.91
CA PRO A 286 0.88 -1.78 5.94
C PRO A 286 2.16 -2.24 5.21
N LEU A 287 2.41 -3.56 5.24
CA LEU A 287 3.53 -4.17 4.53
C LEU A 287 3.06 -4.94 3.29
N TYR A 288 3.75 -4.75 2.16
CA TYR A 288 3.44 -5.38 0.88
C TYR A 288 4.57 -6.32 0.45
N ARG A 289 4.27 -7.32 -0.39
CA ARG A 289 5.27 -8.30 -0.84
C ARG A 289 6.13 -7.80 -2.00
N SER A 290 5.70 -6.75 -2.69
CA SER A 290 6.43 -6.17 -3.82
C SER A 290 6.26 -4.66 -3.89
N THR A 291 7.19 -4.02 -4.61
CA THR A 291 7.11 -2.59 -4.94
C THR A 291 5.88 -2.27 -5.78
N THR A 292 5.49 -3.18 -6.69
CA THR A 292 4.25 -3.10 -7.47
C THR A 292 3.03 -2.93 -6.56
N GLN A 293 2.89 -3.79 -5.55
CA GLN A 293 1.75 -3.73 -4.62
C GLN A 293 1.75 -2.43 -3.82
N ALA A 294 2.90 -2.00 -3.30
CA ALA A 294 3.01 -0.76 -2.52
C ALA A 294 2.65 0.48 -3.36
N ALA A 295 3.24 0.62 -4.56
CA ALA A 295 2.93 1.73 -5.47
C ALA A 295 1.46 1.72 -5.91
N ARG A 296 0.92 0.53 -6.22
CA ARG A 296 -0.47 0.32 -6.60
C ARG A 296 -1.45 0.82 -5.51
N VAL A 297 -1.19 0.48 -4.26
CA VAL A 297 -2.02 0.93 -3.13
C VAL A 297 -1.91 2.44 -2.95
N LEU A 298 -0.69 2.99 -2.92
CA LEU A 298 -0.50 4.42 -2.72
C LEU A 298 -1.17 5.24 -3.83
N SER A 299 -1.14 4.75 -5.07
CA SER A 299 -1.91 5.30 -6.19
C SER A 299 -3.42 5.29 -5.94
N LYS A 300 -3.98 4.19 -5.42
CA LYS A 300 -5.42 4.15 -5.11
C LYS A 300 -5.81 5.07 -3.95
N LEU A 301 -4.94 5.26 -2.97
CA LEU A 301 -5.16 6.23 -1.90
C LEU A 301 -5.27 7.65 -2.48
N ILE A 302 -4.33 8.07 -3.34
CA ILE A 302 -4.36 9.42 -3.93
C ILE A 302 -5.50 9.60 -4.94
N GLU A 303 -5.82 8.60 -5.77
CA GLU A 303 -6.97 8.66 -6.69
C GLU A 303 -8.30 8.86 -5.92
N TYR A 304 -8.44 8.20 -4.77
CA TYR A 304 -9.62 8.38 -3.93
C TYR A 304 -9.66 9.77 -3.29
N LYS A 305 -8.51 10.29 -2.82
CA LYS A 305 -8.42 11.66 -2.30
C LYS A 305 -8.78 12.70 -3.36
N GLU A 306 -8.25 12.57 -4.58
CA GLU A 306 -8.57 13.44 -5.71
C GLU A 306 -10.07 13.40 -6.06
N TYR A 307 -10.68 12.21 -5.98
CA TYR A 307 -12.13 12.07 -6.12
C TYR A 307 -12.88 12.88 -5.05
N LEU A 308 -12.49 12.76 -3.77
CA LEU A 308 -13.11 13.51 -2.66
C LEU A 308 -12.97 15.02 -2.85
N ASP A 309 -11.78 15.49 -3.21
CA ASP A 309 -11.50 16.91 -3.45
C ASP A 309 -12.35 17.46 -4.60
N LYS A 310 -12.46 16.69 -5.68
CA LYS A 310 -13.35 17.03 -6.80
C LYS A 310 -14.81 17.09 -6.36
N GLN A 311 -15.28 16.17 -5.50
CA GLN A 311 -16.65 16.22 -4.99
C GLN A 311 -16.89 17.46 -4.11
N LYS A 312 -15.92 17.83 -3.28
CA LYS A 312 -15.98 19.02 -2.43
C LYS A 312 -16.02 20.31 -3.26
N PHE A 313 -15.14 20.44 -4.25
CA PHE A 313 -15.16 21.58 -5.17
C PHE A 313 -16.52 21.73 -5.90
N LEU A 314 -17.08 20.61 -6.36
CA LEU A 314 -18.39 20.60 -7.03
C LEU A 314 -19.57 20.90 -6.09
N SER A 315 -19.47 20.65 -4.78
CA SER A 315 -20.50 21.07 -3.82
C SER A 315 -20.42 22.55 -3.54
N ASP A 316 -19.21 23.09 -3.40
CA ASP A 316 -18.98 24.49 -3.01
C ASP A 316 -19.35 25.47 -4.14
N THR A 317 -19.21 25.05 -5.40
CA THR A 317 -19.53 25.86 -6.59
C THR A 317 -21.02 25.83 -6.98
N LYS A 318 -21.84 25.01 -6.31
CA LYS A 318 -23.29 24.91 -6.56
C LYS A 318 -24.14 25.88 -5.72
N VAL A 319 -23.50 26.83 -5.05
CA VAL A 319 -24.11 27.91 -4.27
C VAL A 319 -24.34 29.12 -5.17
#